data_AF-A0A960E4F8-F1
#
_entry.id   AF-A0A960E4F8-F1
#
_cell.length_a   1.000
_cell.length_b   1.000
_cell.length_c   1.000
_cell.angle_alpha   90.00
_cell.angle_beta   90.00
_cell.angle_gamma   90.00
#
_symmetry.space_group_name_H-M   'P 1'
#
loop_
_entity.id
_entity.type
_entity.pdbx_description
1 polymer ?
#
loop_
_entity_poly.entity_id
_entity_poly.type
_entity_poly.pdbx_seq_one_letter_code
_entity_poly.pdbx_strand_id
1 'polypeptide(L)' 'MSATARYRCTSCGNLTRFDVTTARRTRAYHHYTVGGELDVESTEVLDERIESVECRWCGPAGRVEELDPSEPVVEG' A
#
# COMPACT_ATOMS: atom_id res chain seq x y z
N MET A 1 3.07 2.23 -13.60
CA MET A 1 4.10 2.03 -12.56
C MET A 1 3.73 2.95 -11.40
N SER A 2 3.24 2.42 -10.29
CA SER A 2 2.99 3.25 -9.11
C SER A 2 4.35 3.55 -8.48
N ALA A 3 4.67 4.83 -8.32
CA ALA A 3 5.82 5.21 -7.52
C ALA A 3 5.63 4.63 -6.11
N THR A 4 6.68 4.06 -5.52
CA THR A 4 6.62 3.60 -4.13
C THR A 4 6.53 4.84 -3.25
N ALA A 5 5.32 5.14 -2.76
CA ALA A 5 5.08 6.22 -1.82
C ALA A 5 6.00 6.05 -0.60
N ARG A 6 6.65 7.15 -0.19
CA ARG A 6 7.49 7.20 1.01
C ARG A 6 6.74 7.94 2.10
N TYR A 7 6.93 7.53 3.35
CA TYR A 7 6.22 8.13 4.47
C TYR A 7 7.17 8.54 5.58
N ARG A 8 6.81 9.60 6.30
CA ARG A 8 7.45 10.04 7.52
C ARG A 8 6.43 10.25 8.62
N CYS A 9 6.68 9.66 9.80
CA CYS A 9 5.96 10.06 11.00
C CYS A 9 6.65 11.28 11.61
N THR A 10 6.00 12.45 11.58
CA THR A 10 6.55 13.67 12.18
C THR A 10 6.51 13.65 13.71
N SER A 11 5.76 12.71 14.31
CA SER A 11 5.69 12.56 15.77
C SER A 11 6.90 11.83 16.38
N CYS A 12 7.49 10.86 15.68
CA CYS A 12 8.59 10.05 16.21
C CYS A 12 9.80 9.88 15.28
N GLY A 13 9.75 10.43 14.06
CA GLY A 13 10.82 10.33 13.08
C GLY A 13 10.89 9.00 12.32
N ASN A 14 9.91 8.11 12.49
CA ASN A 14 9.84 6.87 11.71
C ASN A 14 9.78 7.14 10.20
N LEU A 15 10.54 6.35 9.44
CA LEU A 15 10.59 6.38 7.98
C LEU A 15 10.40 5.00 7.33
N THR A 16 10.24 3.93 8.12
CA THR A 16 10.41 2.55 7.63
C THR A 16 9.30 1.58 7.99
N ARG A 17 8.41 1.87 8.95
CA ARG A 17 7.36 0.94 9.38
C ARG A 17 5.98 1.58 9.52
N PHE A 18 5.11 1.37 8.55
CA PHE A 18 3.76 1.90 8.54
C PHE A 18 2.76 0.80 8.23
N ASP A 19 1.59 0.84 8.87
CA ASP A 19 0.44 0.05 8.49
C ASP A 19 -0.32 0.83 7.40
N VAL A 20 -0.41 0.26 6.20
CA VAL A 20 -1.06 0.89 5.04
C VAL A 20 -2.32 0.10 4.70
N THR A 21 -3.46 0.78 4.70
CA THR A 21 -4.73 0.19 4.24
C THR A 21 -4.99 0.64 2.82
N THR A 22 -5.28 -0.31 1.93
CA THR A 22 -5.59 -0.03 0.52
C THR A 22 -6.90 -0.67 0.11
N ALA A 23 -7.66 0.03 -0.73
CA ALA A 23 -8.77 -0.55 -1.47
C ALA A 23 -8.30 -0.83 -2.90
N ARG A 24 -8.48 -2.08 -3.34
CA ARG A 24 -8.16 -2.52 -4.70
C ARG A 24 -9.41 -3.12 -5.34
N ARG A 25 -9.74 -2.66 -6.54
CA ARG A 25 -10.78 -3.26 -7.38
C ARG A 25 -10.11 -4.05 -8.49
N THR A 26 -10.44 -5.33 -8.59
CA THR A 26 -9.87 -6.23 -9.59
C THR A 26 -10.94 -6.92 -10.41
N ARG A 27 -10.56 -7.36 -11.60
CA ARG A 27 -11.28 -8.33 -12.41
C ARG A 27 -10.41 -9.58 -12.52
N ALA A 28 -10.95 -10.74 -12.21
CA ALA A 28 -10.23 -12.01 -12.30
C ALA A 28 -10.90 -12.95 -13.31
N TYR A 29 -10.10 -13.68 -14.08
CA TYR A 29 -10.57 -14.75 -14.95
C TYR A 29 -10.51 -16.07 -14.18
N HIS A 30 -11.67 -16.63 -13.90
CA HIS A 30 -11.83 -17.85 -13.10
C HIS A 30 -11.99 -19.05 -14.03
N HIS A 31 -11.21 -20.09 -13.79
CA HIS A 31 -11.35 -21.39 -14.42
C HIS A 31 -11.69 -22.41 -13.34
N TYR A 32 -12.88 -23.00 -13.45
CA TYR A 32 -13.28 -24.10 -12.58
C TYR A 32 -13.04 -25.43 -13.28
N THR A 33 -12.46 -26.38 -12.56
CA THR A 33 -12.44 -27.78 -13.02
C THR A 33 -13.87 -28.35 -13.00
N VAL A 34 -14.07 -29.48 -13.67
CA VAL A 34 -15.36 -30.21 -13.60
C VAL A 34 -15.66 -30.67 -12.16
N GLY A 35 -14.64 -30.91 -11.34
CA GLY A 35 -14.76 -31.25 -9.91
C GLY A 35 -15.09 -30.06 -9.01
N GLY A 36 -15.06 -28.83 -9.54
CA GLY A 36 -15.38 -27.60 -8.83
C GLY A 36 -14.18 -26.92 -8.15
N GLU A 37 -12.95 -27.38 -8.39
CA GLU A 37 -11.77 -26.65 -7.94
C GLU A 37 -11.59 -25.35 -8.73
N LEU A 38 -11.28 -24.25 -8.06
CA LEU A 38 -11.05 -22.93 -8.67
C LEU A 38 -9.56 -22.71 -8.93
N ASP A 39 -9.23 -22.38 -10.17
CA ASP A 39 -7.98 -21.74 -10.57
C ASP A 39 -8.26 -20.30 -11.06
N VAL A 40 -7.41 -19.35 -10.68
CA VAL A 40 -7.50 -17.96 -11.16
C VAL A 40 -6.36 -17.73 -12.14
N GLU A 41 -6.63 -17.88 -13.43
CA GLU A 41 -5.62 -17.85 -14.47
C GLU A 41 -5.06 -16.44 -14.71
N SER A 42 -5.85 -15.40 -14.48
CA SER A 42 -5.38 -14.02 -14.55
C SER A 42 -6.16 -13.08 -13.65
N THR A 43 -5.51 -11.99 -13.23
CA THR A 43 -6.13 -10.90 -12.46
C THR A 43 -5.67 -9.56 -13.02
N GLU A 44 -6.62 -8.72 -13.39
CA GLU A 44 -6.44 -7.34 -13.81
C GLU A 44 -6.80 -6.41 -12.64
N VAL A 45 -5.90 -5.48 -12.29
CA VAL A 45 -6.17 -4.41 -11.32
C VAL A 45 -6.81 -3.25 -12.06
N LEU A 46 -8.06 -2.93 -11.74
CA LEU A 46 -8.83 -1.86 -12.38
C LEU A 46 -8.67 -0.52 -11.67
N ASP A 47 -8.50 -0.56 -10.35
CA ASP A 47 -8.32 0.62 -9.51
C ASP A 47 -7.60 0.22 -8.22
N GLU A 48 -6.78 1.12 -7.70
CA GLU A 48 -6.09 0.95 -6.42
C GLU A 48 -5.85 2.30 -5.79
N ARG A 49 -6.25 2.42 -4.51
CA ARG A 49 -6.11 3.64 -3.74
C ARG A 49 -5.70 3.33 -2.31
N ILE A 50 -4.87 4.18 -1.76
CA ILE A 50 -4.50 4.16 -0.35
C ILE A 50 -5.63 4.83 0.44
N GLU A 51 -6.14 4.14 1.45
CA GLU A 51 -7.22 4.64 2.30
C GLU A 51 -6.67 5.26 3.59
N SER A 52 -5.63 4.67 4.17
CA SER A 52 -4.96 5.20 5.34
C SER A 52 -3.52 4.72 5.46
N VAL A 53 -2.71 5.51 6.16
CA VAL A 53 -1.34 5.18 6.54
C VAL A 53 -1.17 5.51 8.02
N GLU A 54 -0.80 4.53 8.83
CA GLU A 54 -0.60 4.68 10.27
C GLU A 54 0.84 4.35 10.65
N CYS A 55 1.45 5.14 11.54
CA CYS A 55 2.76 4.84 12.08
C CYS A 55 2.66 3.63 13.02
N ARG A 56 3.38 2.55 12.72
CA ARG A 56 3.30 1.29 13.49
C ARG A 56 3.59 1.44 14.99
N TRP A 57 4.34 2.47 15.39
CA TRP A 57 4.71 2.69 16.79
C TRP A 57 3.85 3.73 17.51
N CYS A 58 3.43 4.77 16.82
CA CYS A 58 2.59 5.80 17.43
C CYS A 58 1.10 5.44 17.37
N GLY A 59 0.74 4.49 16.49
CA GLY A 59 -0.64 4.16 16.20
C GLY A 59 -1.44 5.40 15.79
N PRO A 60 -2.70 5.53 16.24
CA PRO A 60 -3.56 6.65 15.92
C PRO A 60 -3.05 8.03 16.38
N ALA A 61 -2.09 8.07 17.32
CA ALA A 61 -1.51 9.34 17.79
C ALA A 61 -0.40 9.86 16.86
N GLY A 62 0.08 9.06 15.91
CA GLY A 62 1.11 9.46 14.95
C GLY A 62 0.57 10.40 13.89
N ARG A 63 1.38 11.39 13.49
CA ARG A 63 1.13 12.20 12.29
C ARG A 63 2.04 11.71 11.16
N VAL A 64 1.44 11.21 10.09
CA VAL A 64 2.15 10.68 8.93
C VAL A 64 2.01 11.63 7.75
N GLU A 65 3.13 11.92 7.10
CA GLU A 65 3.21 12.70 5.86
C GLU A 65 3.79 11.83 4.76
N GLU A 66 3.24 11.94 3.56
CA GLU A 66 3.83 11.36 2.36
C GLU A 66 4.98 12.26 1.89
N LEU A 67 6.12 11.64 1.58
CA LEU A 67 7.30 12.31 1.07
C LEU A 67 7.31 12.19 -0.44
N ASP A 68 7.61 13.29 -1.12
CA ASP A 68 7.72 13.30 -2.57
C ASP A 68 8.88 12.37 -2.99
N PRO A 69 8.63 11.35 -3.83
CA PRO A 69 9.66 10.43 -4.27
C PRO A 69 10.72 11.08 -5.16
N SER A 70 10.50 12.30 -5.65
CA SER A 70 11.46 13.08 -6.44
C SER A 70 12.43 13.94 -5.61
N GLU A 71 12.19 14.09 -4.30
CA GLU A 71 13.08 14.85 -3.43
C GLU A 71 14.30 14.02 -2.99
N PRO A 72 15.53 14.54 -3.14
CA PRO A 72 16.74 13.83 -2.74
C PRO A 72 16.77 13.60 -1.23
N VAL A 73 17.15 12.40 -0.81
CA VAL A 73 17.37 12.09 0.61
C VAL A 73 18.63 12.82 1.05
N VAL A 74 18.46 13.92 1.78
CA VAL A 74 19.59 14.57 2.46
C VAL A 74 19.84 13.76 3.73
N GLU A 75 20.81 12.85 3.68
CA GLU A 75 21.34 12.21 4.89
C GLU A 75 22.13 13.28 5.66
N GLY A 76 21.67 13.57 6.89
CA GLY A 76 22.32 14.46 7.84
C GLY A 76 23.16 13.69 8.84
#